data_AF-A0A930FGV3-F1
#
_entry.id   AF-A0A930FGV3-F1
#
_cell.length_a   1.000
_cell.length_b   1.000
_cell.length_c   1.000
_cell.angle_alpha   90.00
_cell.angle_beta   90.00
_cell.angle_gamma   90.00
#
_symmetry.space_group_name_H-M   'P 1'
#
loop_
_entity.id
_entity.type
_entity.pdbx_description
1 polymer ?
#
loop_
_entity_poly.entity_id
_entity_poly.type
_entity_poly.pdbx_seq_one_letter_code
_entity_poly.pdbx_strand_id
1 'polypeptide(L)'
;MTRLEKVRNSMKEQEIDGLIVYSPYNLRYLANFTGTTGFALITLTDAYFVTDARYTQQAQQQAKGFHVIEHKTGWVPAFEKIIRENDLK
;
A
#
# COMPACT_ATOMS: atom_id res chain seq x y z
N MET A 1 -10.38 -7.44 14.53
CA MET A 1 -9.45 -6.34 14.19
C MET A 1 -8.40 -6.84 13.21
N THR A 2 -8.30 -6.26 12.02
CA THR A 2 -7.36 -6.65 10.95
C THR A 2 -5.96 -6.11 11.21
N ARG A 3 -4.94 -6.60 10.47
CA ARG A 3 -3.56 -6.09 10.57
C ARG A 3 -3.48 -4.60 10.16
N LEU A 4 -4.23 -4.20 9.14
CA LEU A 4 -4.35 -2.81 8.69
C LEU A 4 -4.96 -1.91 9.76
N GLU A 5 -6.01 -2.36 10.45
CA GLU A 5 -6.63 -1.58 11.53
C GLU A 5 -5.65 -1.32 12.68
N LYS A 6 -4.82 -2.31 13.05
CA LYS A 6 -3.78 -2.12 14.07
C LYS A 6 -2.75 -1.07 13.66
N VAL A 7 -2.29 -1.11 12.41
CA VAL A 7 -1.36 -0.10 11.86
C VAL A 7 -2.01 1.28 11.88
N ARG A 8 -3.26 1.40 11.42
CA ARG A 8 -4.00 2.68 11.42
C ARG A 8 -4.21 3.26 12.81
N ASN A 9 -4.47 2.43 13.82
CA ASN A 9 -4.60 2.91 15.19
C ASN A 9 -3.28 3.54 15.67
N SER A 10 -2.15 2.87 15.40
CA SER A 10 -0.82 3.41 15.75
C SER A 10 -0.47 4.66 14.94
N MET A 11 -0.90 4.75 13.67
CA MET A 11 -0.76 5.97 12.86
C MET A 11 -1.54 7.14 13.46
N LYS A 12 -2.78 6.91 13.91
CA LYS A 12 -3.61 7.95 14.55
C LYS A 12 -2.99 8.47 15.85
N GLU A 13 -2.45 7.58 16.68
CA GLU A 13 -1.75 7.94 17.92
C GLU A 13 -0.51 8.81 17.68
N GLN A 14 0.11 8.69 16.51
CA GLN A 14 1.33 9.41 16.12
C GLN A 14 1.04 10.58 15.16
N GLU A 15 -0.23 10.89 14.89
CA GLU A 15 -0.63 11.95 13.94
C GLU A 15 -0.02 11.77 12.54
N ILE A 16 0.08 10.52 12.08
CA ILE A 16 0.61 10.16 10.75
C ILE A 16 -0.55 9.94 9.78
N ASP A 17 -0.60 10.73 8.70
CA ASP A 17 -1.66 10.66 7.70
C ASP A 17 -1.43 9.55 6.64
N GLY A 18 -0.17 9.18 6.41
CA GLY A 18 0.23 8.19 5.42
C GLY A 18 1.48 7.39 5.79
N LEU A 19 1.49 6.09 5.48
CA LEU A 19 2.63 5.20 5.69
C LEU A 19 3.02 4.48 4.40
N ILE A 20 4.25 4.70 3.94
CA ILE A 20 4.85 3.94 2.85
C ILE A 20 5.48 2.65 3.40
N VAL A 21 5.14 1.52 2.79
CA VAL A 21 5.69 0.20 3.12
C VAL A 21 6.40 -0.38 1.90
N TYR A 22 7.71 -0.56 2.00
CA TYR A 22 8.55 -1.12 0.92
C TYR A 22 9.22 -2.45 1.30
N SER A 23 9.27 -2.78 2.59
CA SER A 23 9.85 -4.06 3.05
C SER A 23 9.02 -5.24 2.54
N PRO A 24 9.61 -6.22 1.84
CA PRO A 24 8.88 -7.37 1.33
C PRO A 24 8.27 -8.21 2.46
N TYR A 25 8.91 -8.26 3.63
CA TYR A 25 8.35 -8.94 4.81
C TYR A 25 7.10 -8.23 5.33
N ASN A 26 7.11 -6.90 5.36
CA ASN A 26 5.97 -6.11 5.82
C ASN A 26 4.82 -6.17 4.80
N LEU A 27 5.12 -6.16 3.51
CA LEU A 27 4.11 -6.35 2.45
C LEU A 27 3.49 -7.74 2.52
N ARG A 28 4.30 -8.78 2.74
CA ARG A 28 3.79 -10.13 2.97
C ARG A 28 2.90 -10.18 4.22
N TYR A 29 3.32 -9.55 5.31
CA TYR A 29 2.53 -9.53 6.54
C TYR A 29 1.23 -8.75 6.39
N LEU A 30 1.25 -7.56 5.79
CA LEU A 30 0.09 -6.68 5.72
C LEU A 30 -0.88 -7.04 4.58
N ALA A 31 -0.34 -7.37 3.41
CA ALA A 31 -1.10 -7.61 2.18
C ALA A 31 -1.14 -9.08 1.74
N ASN A 32 -0.54 -10.01 2.50
CA ASN A 32 -0.39 -11.42 2.09
C ASN A 32 0.31 -11.60 0.73
N PHE A 33 1.05 -10.59 0.26
CA PHE A 33 1.68 -10.61 -1.05
C PHE A 33 2.98 -11.43 -1.01
N THR A 34 3.12 -12.38 -1.94
CA THR A 34 4.28 -13.28 -2.00
C THR A 34 5.25 -12.97 -3.12
N GLY A 35 4.93 -12.02 -3.99
CA GLY A 35 5.83 -11.56 -5.06
C GLY A 35 7.02 -10.77 -4.52
N THR A 36 7.89 -10.34 -5.43
CA THR A 36 9.18 -9.73 -5.08
C THR A 36 9.23 -8.22 -5.31
N THR A 37 8.33 -7.69 -6.15
CA THR A 37 8.30 -6.27 -6.48
C THR A 37 6.92 -5.70 -6.14
N GLY A 38 6.86 -4.80 -5.16
CA GLY A 38 5.63 -4.17 -4.74
C GLY A 38 5.90 -3.13 -3.66
N PHE A 39 4.98 -2.18 -3.55
CA PHE A 39 5.01 -1.11 -2.56
C PHE A 39 3.59 -0.90 -2.07
N ALA A 40 3.42 -0.47 -0.82
CA ALA A 40 2.12 -0.07 -0.33
C ALA A 40 2.15 1.34 0.24
N LEU A 41 1.03 2.04 0.07
CA LEU A 41 0.74 3.30 0.74
C LEU A 41 -0.54 3.10 1.54
N ILE A 42 -0.43 3.22 2.87
CA ILE A 42 -1.55 3.06 3.79
C ILE A 42 -1.95 4.46 4.27
N THR A 43 -3.23 4.80 4.14
CA THR A 43 -3.82 6.01 4.72
C THR A 43 -4.71 5.62 5.90
N LEU A 44 -5.26 6.62 6.59
CA LEU A 44 -6.21 6.38 7.68
C LEU A 44 -7.52 5.72 7.23
N THR A 45 -7.87 5.82 5.95
CA THR A 45 -9.11 5.28 5.37
C THR A 45 -8.87 4.14 4.39
N ASP A 46 -7.82 4.25 3.57
CA ASP A 46 -7.57 3.41 2.41
C ASP A 46 -6.19 2.76 2.46
N ALA A 47 -5.95 1.81 1.57
CA ALA A 47 -4.67 1.16 1.41
C ALA A 47 -4.46 0.85 -0.07
N TYR A 48 -3.29 1.18 -0.59
CA TYR A 48 -2.94 1.04 -1.99
C TYR A 48 -1.76 0.10 -2.13
N PHE A 49 -1.82 -0.80 -3.11
CA PHE A 49 -0.72 -1.71 -3.44
C PHE A 49 -0.26 -1.41 -4.85
N VAL A 50 0.94 -0.87 -4.99
CA VAL A 50 1.53 -0.45 -6.25
C VAL A 50 2.56 -1.48 -6.70
N THR A 51 2.41 -2.00 -7.92
CA THR A 51 3.33 -3.00 -8.48
C THR A 51 3.41 -2.88 -10.00
N ASP A 52 4.31 -3.64 -10.62
CA ASP A 52 4.45 -3.71 -12.07
C ASP A 52 3.55 -4.80 -12.67
N ALA A 53 3.39 -4.77 -14.00
CA ALA A 53 2.50 -5.65 -14.76
C ALA A 53 2.72 -7.15 -14.50
N ARG A 54 3.93 -7.58 -14.11
CA ARG A 54 4.22 -9.00 -13.85
C ARG A 54 3.46 -9.52 -12.63
N TYR A 55 3.16 -8.64 -11.68
CA TYR A 55 2.54 -9.01 -10.41
C TYR A 55 1.14 -8.43 -10.21
N THR A 56 0.61 -7.59 -11.12
CA THR A 56 -0.72 -6.96 -10.98
C THR A 56 -1.83 -7.98 -10.68
N GLN A 57 -1.91 -9.06 -11.47
CA GLN A 57 -2.94 -10.10 -11.26
C GLN A 57 -2.77 -10.83 -9.93
N GLN A 58 -1.52 -11.15 -9.56
CA GLN A 58 -1.22 -11.78 -8.28
C GLN A 58 -1.60 -10.86 -7.11
N ALA A 59 -1.27 -9.58 -7.19
CA ALA A 59 -1.62 -8.59 -6.17
C ALA A 59 -3.14 -8.45 -6.03
N GLN A 60 -3.91 -8.42 -7.12
CA GLN A 60 -5.38 -8.40 -7.07
C GLN A 60 -5.98 -9.63 -6.36
N GLN A 61 -5.32 -10.79 -6.47
CA GLN A 61 -5.73 -12.01 -5.79
C GLN A 61 -5.32 -12.02 -4.32
N GLN A 62 -4.10 -11.58 -3.99
CA GLN A 62 -3.51 -11.73 -2.65
C GLN A 62 -3.76 -10.53 -1.73
N ALA A 63 -3.61 -9.30 -2.23
CA ALA A 63 -3.68 -8.05 -1.47
C ALA A 63 -5.13 -7.60 -1.20
N LYS A 64 -5.92 -8.47 -0.56
CA LYS A 64 -7.30 -8.14 -0.18
C LYS A 64 -7.32 -6.96 0.80
N GLY A 65 -8.20 -5.99 0.54
CA GLY A 65 -8.28 -4.74 1.29
C GLY A 65 -7.32 -3.64 0.78
N PHE A 66 -6.60 -3.89 -0.32
CA PHE A 66 -5.80 -2.88 -1.01
C PHE A 66 -6.37 -2.57 -2.39
N HIS A 67 -6.30 -1.30 -2.79
CA HIS A 67 -6.47 -0.86 -4.17
C HIS A 67 -5.19 -1.18 -4.94
N VAL A 68 -5.25 -2.16 -5.83
CA VAL A 68 -4.09 -2.56 -6.62
C VAL A 68 -3.94 -1.64 -7.82
N ILE A 69 -2.77 -0.99 -7.91
CA ILE A 69 -2.43 -0.05 -8.97
C ILE A 69 -1.19 -0.57 -9.70
N GLU A 70 -1.32 -0.74 -11.01
CA GLU A 70 -0.18 -1.03 -11.87
C GLU A 70 0.56 0.27 -12.20
N HIS A 71 1.88 0.29 -11.98
CA HIS A 71 2.72 1.38 -12.42
C HIS A 71 3.47 1.05 -13.73
N LYS A 72 3.57 2.03 -14.63
CA LYS A 72 4.28 1.87 -15.92
C LYS A 72 5.68 2.48 -15.92
N THR A 73 5.88 3.58 -15.20
CA THR A 73 7.12 4.37 -15.21
C THR A 73 7.86 4.38 -13.87
N GLY A 74 7.36 3.61 -12.89
CA GLY A 74 7.91 3.52 -11.54
C GLY A 74 6.84 3.77 -10.48
N TRP A 75 7.12 3.42 -9.22
CA TRP A 75 6.17 3.54 -8.11
C TRP A 75 6.03 4.98 -7.57
N VAL A 76 7.07 5.82 -7.69
CA VAL A 76 7.07 7.20 -7.18
C VAL A 76 5.95 8.03 -7.82
N PRO A 77 5.78 8.09 -9.15
CA PRO A 77 4.68 8.84 -9.76
C PRO A 77 3.28 8.33 -9.34
N ALA A 78 3.15 7.03 -9.08
CA ALA A 78 1.89 6.47 -8.58
C ALA A 78 1.59 6.97 -7.16
N PHE A 79 2.59 7.03 -6.29
CA PHE A 79 2.44 7.56 -4.94
C PHE A 79 2.17 9.07 -4.93
N GLU A 80 2.87 9.86 -5.76
CA GLU A 80 2.60 11.30 -5.88
C GLU A 80 1.14 11.56 -6.26
N LYS A 81 0.59 10.77 -7.19
CA LYS A 81 -0.81 10.86 -7.55
C LYS A 81 -1.72 10.55 -6.36
N ILE A 82 -1.50 9.43 -5.66
CA ILE A 82 -2.34 9.02 -4.53
C ILE A 82 -2.26 10.04 -3.38
N ILE A 83 -1.06 10.53 -3.07
CA ILE A 83 -0.81 11.54 -2.03
C ILE A 83 -1.61 12.81 -2.33
N ARG A 84 -1.56 13.29 -3.59
CA ARG A 84 -2.32 14.48 -4.02
C ARG A 84 -3.83 14.25 -4.00
N GLU A 85 -4.30 13.08 -4.44
CA GLU A 85 -5.74 12.75 -4.48
C GLU A 85 -6.36 12.57 -3.09
N ASN A 86 -5.53 12.29 -2.07
CA ASN A 86 -5.97 12.07 -0.69
C ASN A 86 -5.56 13.23 0.24
N ASP A 87 -5.02 14.33 -0.29
CA ASP A 87 -4.55 15.49 0.49
C ASP A 87 -3.65 15.12 1.69
N LEU A 88 -2.79 14.10 1.50
CA LEU A 88 -1.88 13.65 2.56
C LEU A 88 -0.77 14.70 2.76
N LYS A 89 -0.49 15.03 4.02
CA LYS A 89 0.51 16.03 4.42
C LYS A 89 1.94 15.52 4.35
#